data_AF-A0A6E8VPE6-F1
#
_entry.id   AF-A0A6E8VPE6-F1
#
_cell.length_a   1.000
_cell.length_b   1.000
_cell.length_c   1.000
_cell.angle_alpha   90.00
_cell.angle_beta   90.00
_cell.angle_gamma   90.00
#
_symmetry.space_group_name_H-M   'P 1'
#
loop_
_entity.id
_entity.type
_entity.pdbx_description
1 polymer ?
#
loop_
_entity_poly.entity_id
_entity_poly.type
_entity_poly.pdbx_seq_one_letter_code
_entity_poly.pdbx_strand_id
1 'polypeptide(L)'
;MKSPLALVTLLLLAVVATLFGTAQAACGPNARCPADASNYLLPHPDCTQYFLCNQGTACEQSCPSGQHFNAYHRRCEAPETACCDIFVPCNPTA
;
A
#
# COMPACT_ATOMS: atom_id res chain seq x y z
N MET A 1 -33.06 21.08 -26.43
CA MET A 1 -31.97 21.92 -26.98
C MET A 1 -30.98 22.19 -25.85
N LYS A 2 -29.93 21.37 -25.68
CA LYS A 2 -28.95 21.52 -24.59
C LYS A 2 -27.94 22.59 -25.02
N SER A 3 -27.75 23.65 -24.23
CA SER A 3 -26.83 24.74 -24.55
C SER A 3 -25.40 24.21 -24.78
N PRO A 4 -24.66 24.68 -25.80
CA PRO A 4 -23.27 24.25 -26.05
C PRO A 4 -22.37 24.52 -24.84
N LEU A 5 -22.71 25.52 -24.03
CA LEU A 5 -22.01 25.86 -22.79
C LEU A 5 -22.10 24.74 -21.73
N ALA A 6 -23.22 24.02 -21.69
CA ALA A 6 -23.44 22.89 -20.78
C ALA A 6 -22.61 21.65 -21.18
N LEU A 7 -22.42 21.43 -22.48
CA LEU A 7 -21.54 20.37 -22.97
C LEU A 7 -20.07 20.67 -22.63
N VAL A 8 -19.63 21.91 -22.86
CA VAL A 8 -18.26 22.32 -22.57
C VAL A 8 -17.94 22.21 -21.07
N THR A 9 -18.86 22.61 -20.19
CA THR A 9 -18.68 22.45 -18.73
C THR A 9 -18.64 21.00 -18.29
N LEU A 10 -19.47 20.11 -18.84
CA LEU A 10 -19.42 18.67 -18.55
C LEU A 10 -18.12 18.02 -19.00
N LEU A 11 -17.63 18.38 -20.19
CA LEU A 11 -16.34 17.88 -20.71
C LEU A 11 -15.17 18.34 -19.83
N LEU A 12 -15.17 19.61 -19.41
CA LEU A 12 -14.13 20.14 -18.51
C LEU A 12 -14.14 19.45 -17.14
N LEU A 13 -15.30 19.21 -16.54
CA LEU A 13 -15.41 18.48 -15.27
C LEU A 13 -14.92 17.03 -15.36
N ALA A 14 -15.20 16.35 -16.48
CA ALA A 14 -14.69 15.00 -16.73
C ALA A 14 -13.17 14.97 -16.88
N VAL A 15 -12.59 15.94 -17.58
CA VAL A 15 -11.13 16.08 -17.74
C VAL A 15 -10.45 16.40 -16.40
N VAL A 16 -11.06 17.27 -15.59
CA VAL A 16 -10.59 17.55 -14.21
C VAL A 16 -10.57 16.24 -13.41
N ALA A 17 -11.67 15.48 -13.39
CA ALA A 17 -11.75 14.23 -12.64
C ALA A 17 -10.72 13.15 -13.06
N THR A 18 -10.27 13.14 -14.31
CA THR A 18 -9.21 12.21 -14.77
C THR A 18 -7.79 12.72 -14.52
N LEU A 19 -7.61 14.04 -14.35
CA LEU A 19 -6.31 14.63 -13.97
C LEU A 19 -6.03 14.49 -12.46
N PHE A 20 -7.06 14.46 -11.62
CA PHE A 20 -6.95 14.11 -10.21
C PHE A 20 -7.00 12.58 -10.06
N GLY A 21 -5.95 11.90 -10.51
CA GLY A 21 -5.74 10.49 -10.21
C GLY A 21 -5.70 10.30 -8.69
N THR A 22 -6.75 9.72 -8.13
CA THR A 22 -6.78 9.36 -6.71
C THR A 22 -5.89 8.13 -6.54
N ALA A 23 -4.59 8.35 -6.36
CA ALA A 23 -3.68 7.34 -5.83
C ALA A 23 -4.03 7.13 -4.35
N GLN A 24 -5.18 6.51 -4.09
CA GLN A 24 -5.56 6.12 -2.75
C GLN A 24 -4.69 4.91 -2.41
N ALA A 25 -3.72 5.09 -1.51
CA ALA A 25 -3.18 3.94 -0.79
C ALA A 25 -4.38 3.15 -0.28
N ALA A 26 -4.50 1.88 -0.66
CA ALA A 26 -5.64 1.05 -0.30
C ALA A 26 -5.65 0.91 1.23
N CYS A 27 -6.47 1.72 1.89
CA CYS A 27 -6.59 1.79 3.33
C CYS A 27 -7.96 1.26 3.74
N GLY A 28 -8.00 0.41 4.75
CA GLY A 28 -9.25 -0.13 5.29
C GLY A 28 -9.11 -0.63 6.72
N PRO A 29 -10.23 -0.80 7.43
CA PRO A 29 -10.22 -1.38 8.76
C PRO A 29 -9.66 -2.81 8.70
N ASN A 30 -8.77 -3.13 9.63
CA ASN A 30 -8.15 -4.45 9.72
C ASN A 30 -8.02 -4.84 11.19
N ALA A 31 -8.66 -5.95 11.58
CA ALA A 31 -8.66 -6.42 12.97
C ALA A 31 -7.27 -6.80 13.51
N ARG A 32 -6.28 -7.02 12.64
CA ARG A 32 -4.89 -7.25 13.04
C ARG A 32 -4.16 -5.96 13.41
N CYS A 33 -4.65 -4.81 12.97
CA CYS A 33 -4.08 -3.52 13.35
C CYS A 33 -4.54 -3.18 14.79
N PRO A 34 -3.62 -2.86 15.70
CA PRO A 34 -3.99 -2.39 17.03
C PRO A 34 -4.75 -1.06 16.93
N ALA A 35 -5.82 -0.92 17.71
CA ALA A 35 -6.63 0.29 17.75
C ALA A 35 -5.92 1.46 18.48
N ASP A 36 -4.98 1.13 19.36
CA ASP A 36 -4.22 2.04 20.22
C ASP A 36 -2.79 2.33 19.71
N ALA A 37 -2.40 1.75 18.57
CA ALA A 37 -1.08 1.95 17.99
C ALA A 37 -1.13 2.75 16.67
N SER A 38 -0.08 3.53 16.46
CA SER A 38 0.21 4.20 15.19
C SER A 38 1.56 3.74 14.65
N ASN A 39 1.73 3.80 13.33
CA ASN A 39 2.94 3.34 12.63
C ASN A 39 3.33 1.88 12.93
N TYR A 40 2.34 1.02 13.17
CA TYR A 40 2.58 -0.40 13.39
C TYR A 40 2.61 -1.13 12.04
N LEU A 41 3.61 -1.99 11.81
CA LEU A 41 3.76 -2.67 10.51
C LEU A 41 3.34 -4.13 10.61
N LEU A 42 2.52 -4.57 9.67
CA LEU A 42 2.08 -5.97 9.54
C LEU A 42 2.54 -6.57 8.20
N PRO A 43 2.77 -7.89 8.15
CA PRO A 43 3.07 -8.58 6.91
C PRO A 43 1.86 -8.62 5.97
N HIS A 44 2.14 -8.43 4.68
CA HIS A 44 1.22 -8.66 3.58
C HIS A 44 1.48 -10.05 2.94
N PRO A 45 0.49 -10.70 2.30
CA PRO A 45 0.71 -11.97 1.59
C PRO A 45 1.69 -11.87 0.42
N ASP A 46 1.70 -10.74 -0.29
CA ASP A 46 2.77 -10.36 -1.22
C ASP A 46 3.98 -9.87 -0.43
N CYS A 47 5.10 -10.58 -0.54
CA CYS A 47 6.34 -10.27 0.17
C CYS A 47 6.94 -8.91 -0.18
N THR A 48 6.63 -8.36 -1.36
CA THR A 48 7.08 -7.02 -1.77
C THR A 48 6.23 -5.91 -1.17
N GLN A 49 5.27 -6.24 -0.32
CA GLN A 49 4.34 -5.31 0.31
C GLN A 49 4.25 -5.52 1.83
N TYR A 50 3.71 -4.52 2.52
CA TYR A 50 3.38 -4.57 3.93
C TYR A 50 2.18 -3.67 4.23
N PHE A 51 1.55 -3.85 5.39
CA PHE A 51 0.52 -2.93 5.85
C PHE A 51 1.10 -1.96 6.87
N LEU A 52 0.87 -0.66 6.65
CA LEU A 52 1.06 0.39 7.65
C LEU A 52 -0.25 0.59 8.42
N CYS A 53 -0.24 0.22 9.69
CA CYS A 53 -1.38 0.37 10.58
C CYS A 53 -1.35 1.71 11.32
N ASN A 54 -2.50 2.37 11.34
CA ASN A 54 -2.80 3.47 12.24
C ASN A 54 -4.21 3.27 12.82
N GLN A 55 -4.30 3.10 14.14
CA GLN A 55 -5.55 3.05 14.90
C GLN A 55 -6.62 2.11 14.29
N GLY A 56 -6.26 0.84 14.10
CA GLY A 56 -7.15 -0.18 13.53
C GLY A 56 -7.32 -0.13 12.01
N THR A 57 -6.71 0.82 11.31
CA THR A 57 -6.75 0.94 9.85
C THR A 57 -5.43 0.48 9.25
N ALA A 58 -5.46 -0.47 8.32
CA ALA A 58 -4.31 -0.92 7.53
C ALA A 58 -4.29 -0.19 6.19
N CYS A 59 -3.14 0.38 5.83
CA CYS A 59 -2.87 0.88 4.49
C CYS A 59 -1.81 0.02 3.81
N GLU A 60 -2.07 -0.46 2.59
CA GLU A 60 -1.06 -1.18 1.80
C GLU A 60 0.09 -0.24 1.42
N GLN A 61 1.31 -0.76 1.56
CA GLN A 61 2.56 -0.11 1.20
C GLN A 61 3.44 -1.09 0.44
N SER A 62 4.25 -0.57 -0.47
CA SER A 62 5.25 -1.37 -1.19
C SER A 62 6.62 -1.18 -0.57
N CYS A 63 7.38 -2.27 -0.48
CA CYS A 63 8.80 -2.20 -0.20
C CYS A 63 9.54 -1.55 -1.38
N PRO A 64 10.74 -0.98 -1.16
CA PRO A 64 11.63 -0.58 -2.25
C PRO A 64 11.86 -1.75 -3.22
N SER A 65 12.14 -1.42 -4.48
CA SER A 65 12.36 -2.42 -5.53
C SER A 65 13.41 -3.46 -5.11
N GLY A 66 13.06 -4.74 -5.27
CA GLY A 66 13.92 -5.87 -4.94
C GLY A 66 14.01 -6.22 -3.45
N GLN A 67 13.19 -5.61 -2.59
CA GLN A 67 13.14 -5.92 -1.16
C GLN A 67 11.85 -6.61 -0.75
N HIS A 68 11.93 -7.45 0.28
CA HIS A 68 10.80 -8.10 0.91
C HIS A 68 10.59 -7.59 2.33
N PHE A 69 9.36 -7.62 2.82
CA PHE A 69 9.06 -7.21 4.19
C PHE A 69 9.46 -8.30 5.20
N ASN A 70 10.35 -7.95 6.13
CA ASN A 70 10.68 -8.78 7.28
C ASN A 70 9.71 -8.51 8.42
N ALA A 71 8.84 -9.46 8.74
CA ALA A 71 7.84 -9.33 9.81
C ALA A 71 8.45 -9.27 11.23
N TYR A 72 9.63 -9.86 11.43
CA TYR A 72 10.32 -9.88 12.72
C TYR A 72 11.01 -8.53 12.99
N HIS A 73 11.76 -8.03 12.01
CA HIS A 73 12.42 -6.72 12.10
C HIS A 73 11.48 -5.53 11.82
N ARG A 74 10.30 -5.79 11.27
CA ARG A 74 9.31 -4.79 10.84
C ARG A 74 9.93 -3.74 9.91
N ARG A 75 10.60 -4.19 8.85
CA ARG A 75 11.16 -3.33 7.79
C ARG A 75 11.37 -4.12 6.51
N CYS A 76 11.57 -3.42 5.41
CA CYS A 76 11.98 -4.04 4.15
C CYS A 76 13.47 -4.37 4.19
N GLU A 77 13.82 -5.58 3.76
CA GLU A 77 15.19 -6.10 3.69
C GLU A 77 15.39 -6.90 2.40
N ALA A 78 16.61 -7.39 2.16
CA ALA A 78 16.87 -8.31 1.07
C ALA A 78 16.00 -9.59 1.22
N PRO A 79 15.54 -10.20 0.11
CA PRO A 79 14.66 -11.38 0.16
C PRO A 79 15.16 -12.52 1.04
N GLU A 80 16.46 -12.82 0.98
CA GLU A 80 17.14 -13.84 1.77
C GLU A 80 17.17 -13.52 3.28
N THR A 81 17.20 -12.24 3.65
CA THR A 81 17.17 -11.80 5.05
C THR A 81 15.74 -11.72 5.59
N ALA A 82 14.80 -11.27 4.75
CA ALA A 82 13.40 -11.10 5.11
C ALA A 82 12.67 -12.43 5.32
N CYS A 83 13.11 -13.48 4.62
CA CYS A 83 12.58 -14.84 4.74
C CYS A 83 11.06 -14.94 4.58
N CYS A 84 10.47 -14.06 3.76
CA CYS A 84 9.03 -14.02 3.49
C CYS A 84 8.61 -15.01 2.39
N ASP A 85 9.41 -15.10 1.33
CA ASP A 85 9.09 -15.90 0.13
C ASP A 85 9.66 -17.32 0.27
N ILE A 86 8.80 -18.32 0.16
CA ILE A 86 9.16 -19.74 0.26
C ILE A 86 10.04 -20.23 -0.90
N PHE A 87 10.10 -19.50 -2.02
CA PHE A 87 10.95 -19.83 -3.16
C PHE A 87 12.34 -19.21 -3.07
N VAL A 88 12.58 -18.33 -2.09
CA VAL A 88 13.89 -17.73 -1.82
C VAL A 88 14.51 -18.41 -0.59
N PRO A 89 15.73 -18.99 -0.69
CA PRO A 89 16.41 -19.54 0.48
C PRO A 89 16.64 -18.47 1.56
N CYS A 90 16.13 -18.72 2.77
CA CYS A 90 16.31 -17.86 3.92
C CYS A 90 17.75 -17.95 4.45
N ASN A 91 18.46 -16.81 4.50
CA ASN A 91 19.78 -16.64 5.09
C ASN A 91 19.84 -15.31 5.87
N PRO A 92 19.33 -15.27 7.11
CA PRO A 92 19.22 -14.04 7.90
C PRO A 92 20.55 -13.53 8.46
N THR A 93 21.66 -14.23 8.19
CA THR A 93 23.03 -13.87 8.60
C THR A 93 23.88 -13.32 7.45
N ALA A 94 23.31 -13.18 6.25
CA ALA A 94 23.99 -12.61 5.08
C ALA A 94 24.35 -11.13 5.26
#